data_AF-A0A0Q9A6X3-F1
#
_entry.id   AF-A0A0Q9A6X3-F1
#
_cell.length_a   1.000
_cell.length_b   1.000
_cell.length_c   1.000
_cell.angle_alpha   90.00
_cell.angle_beta   90.00
_cell.angle_gamma   90.00
#
_symmetry.space_group_name_H-M   'P 1'
#
loop_
_entity.id
_entity.type
_entity.pdbx_description
1 polymer ?
#
loop_
_entity_poly.entity_id
_entity_poly.type
_entity_poly.pdbx_seq_one_letter_code
_entity_poly.pdbx_strand_id
1 'polypeptide(L)'
;MRQNVLYHHFGSKEQILGSLLEALVRPALEAAEVLADVQAHTEDQAAARLYALAYYDANVLATWRWNLGVLFALPEAHSAVFDPAHRMRAQLRQRYLEFTESVAAHTGVAIVADHSFRLVESVAAIRADGQLSADTPHELALGCLRLAGRLNKLTTVTGQASTLLKSLSALSAPELR
;
A
#
# COMPACT_ATOMS: atom_id res chain seq x y z
N MET A 1 19.72 -36.89 7.36
CA MET A 1 18.89 -35.84 8.00
C MET A 1 19.72 -34.57 8.11
N ARG A 2 19.43 -33.53 7.31
CA ARG A 2 19.97 -32.18 7.52
C ARG A 2 18.86 -31.37 8.17
N GLN A 3 18.93 -31.21 9.48
CA GLN A 3 18.10 -30.24 10.18
C GLN A 3 18.63 -28.86 9.73
N ASN A 4 17.82 -28.16 8.95
CA ASN A 4 18.22 -26.96 8.21
C ASN A 4 18.38 -25.76 9.16
N VAL A 5 19.36 -24.91 8.86
CA VAL A 5 19.84 -23.72 9.60
C VAL A 5 18.76 -22.64 9.88
N LEU A 6 17.50 -22.86 9.49
CA LEU A 6 16.38 -21.93 9.59
C LEU A 6 15.95 -21.58 11.02
N TYR A 7 16.19 -22.43 12.02
CA TYR A 7 15.74 -22.20 13.39
C TYR A 7 16.60 -21.22 14.20
N HIS A 8 17.74 -20.76 13.67
CA HIS A 8 18.59 -19.82 14.41
C HIS A 8 18.10 -18.36 14.36
N HIS A 9 17.26 -18.00 13.38
CA HIS A 9 16.74 -16.63 13.24
C HIS A 9 15.27 -16.48 13.66
N PHE A 10 14.51 -17.57 13.71
CA PHE A 10 13.11 -17.57 14.11
C PHE A 10 12.83 -18.77 15.03
N GLY A 11 12.33 -18.49 16.22
CA GLY A 11 11.93 -19.48 17.23
C GLY A 11 10.65 -20.26 16.89
N SER A 12 9.84 -19.84 15.91
CA SER A 12 8.68 -20.61 15.41
C SER A 12 8.24 -20.23 13.99
N LYS A 13 7.41 -21.08 13.36
CA LYS A 13 6.73 -20.81 12.07
C LYS A 13 5.85 -19.55 12.13
N GLU A 14 5.26 -19.29 13.30
CA GLU A 14 4.42 -18.10 13.54
C GLU A 14 5.28 -16.84 13.51
N GLN A 15 6.49 -16.86 14.08
CA GLN A 15 7.38 -15.70 14.00
C GLN A 15 7.78 -15.38 12.56
N ILE A 16 8.05 -16.39 11.73
CA ILE A 16 8.31 -16.18 10.30
C ILE A 16 7.10 -15.52 9.64
N LEU A 17 5.90 -16.08 9.81
CA LEU A 17 4.69 -15.54 9.20
C LEU A 17 4.39 -14.11 9.69
N GLY A 18 4.55 -13.84 10.98
CA GLY A 18 4.36 -12.51 11.55
C GLY A 18 5.31 -11.48 10.95
N SER A 19 6.60 -11.81 10.86
CA SER A 19 7.59 -10.93 10.21
C SER A 19 7.27 -10.69 8.73
N LEU A 20 6.77 -11.70 8.01
CA LEU A 20 6.33 -11.52 6.62
C LEU A 20 5.12 -10.59 6.50
N LEU A 21 4.11 -10.76 7.37
CA LEU A 21 2.91 -9.92 7.37
C LEU A 21 3.24 -8.47 7.72
N GLU A 22 4.13 -8.24 8.68
CA GLU A 22 4.61 -6.88 8.98
C GLU A 22 5.41 -6.28 7.82
N ALA A 23 6.32 -7.06 7.23
CA ALA A 23 7.16 -6.60 6.13
C ALA A 23 6.37 -6.25 4.87
N LEU A 24 5.18 -6.84 4.67
CA LEU A 24 4.25 -6.46 3.61
C LEU A 24 3.69 -5.05 3.78
N VAL A 25 3.40 -4.66 5.01
CA VAL A 25 2.67 -3.41 5.31
C VAL A 25 3.62 -2.27 5.59
N ARG A 26 4.77 -2.56 6.22
CA ARG A 26 5.73 -1.57 6.71
C ARG A 26 6.14 -0.53 5.65
N PRO A 27 6.52 -0.89 4.41
CA PRO A 27 6.99 0.10 3.44
C PRO A 27 5.90 1.11 3.07
N ALA A 28 4.67 0.64 2.84
CA ALA A 28 3.56 1.50 2.50
C ALA A 28 3.12 2.38 3.68
N LEU A 29 3.18 1.85 4.91
CA LEU A 29 2.89 2.64 6.12
C LEU A 29 3.93 3.76 6.33
N GLU A 30 5.22 3.45 6.23
CA GLU A 30 6.30 4.45 6.32
C GLU A 30 6.16 5.50 5.22
N ALA A 31 5.85 5.10 3.98
CA ALA A 31 5.56 6.03 2.90
C ALA A 31 4.35 6.92 3.20
N ALA A 32 3.27 6.36 3.76
CA ALA A 32 2.09 7.11 4.14
C ALA A 32 2.38 8.14 5.24
N GLU A 33 3.23 7.80 6.20
CA GLU A 33 3.68 8.72 7.26
C GLU A 33 4.51 9.87 6.69
N VAL A 34 5.50 9.59 5.84
CA VAL A 34 6.29 10.63 5.15
C VAL A 34 5.39 11.55 4.31
N LEU A 35 4.43 10.98 3.59
CA LEU A 35 3.48 11.74 2.79
C LEU A 35 2.51 12.57 3.64
N ALA A 36 2.18 12.13 4.86
CA ALA A 36 1.28 12.87 5.76
C ALA A 36 1.90 14.20 6.20
N ASP A 37 3.23 14.27 6.31
CA ASP A 37 3.96 15.51 6.64
C ASP A 37 4.02 16.51 5.46
N VAL A 38 3.74 16.05 4.24
CA VAL A 38 3.66 16.92 3.06
C VAL A 38 2.36 17.71 3.08
N GLN A 39 2.48 19.03 3.11
CA GLN A 39 1.33 19.94 3.06
C GLN A 39 0.61 19.86 1.71
N ALA A 40 -0.71 19.67 1.76
CA ALA A 40 -1.59 19.62 0.60
C ALA A 40 -2.72 20.65 0.76
N HIS A 41 -2.50 21.87 0.29
CA HIS A 41 -3.44 22.98 0.41
C HIS A 41 -4.34 23.14 -0.82
N THR A 42 -3.97 22.51 -1.93
CA THR A 42 -4.75 22.53 -3.16
C THR A 42 -5.28 21.14 -3.49
N GLU A 43 -6.37 21.10 -4.27
CA GLU A 43 -6.92 19.85 -4.79
C GLU A 43 -5.87 19.01 -5.54
N ASP A 44 -5.03 19.65 -6.36
CA ASP A 44 -3.97 18.98 -7.13
C ASP A 44 -2.94 18.32 -6.20
N GLN A 45 -2.56 18.99 -5.10
CA GLN A 45 -1.62 18.45 -4.12
C GLN A 45 -2.22 17.30 -3.32
N ALA A 46 -3.48 17.42 -2.90
CA ALA A 46 -4.18 16.34 -2.19
C ALA A 46 -4.28 15.08 -3.07
N ALA A 47 -4.64 15.27 -4.34
CA ALA A 47 -4.71 14.19 -5.32
C ALA A 47 -3.32 13.59 -5.58
N ALA A 48 -2.28 14.41 -5.69
CA ALA A 48 -0.91 13.93 -5.90
C ALA A 48 -0.43 13.07 -4.73
N ARG A 49 -0.79 13.42 -3.50
CA ARG A 49 -0.47 12.65 -2.29
C ARG A 49 -1.16 11.28 -2.27
N LEU A 50 -2.47 11.24 -2.54
CA LEU A 50 -3.21 9.97 -2.65
C LEU A 50 -2.64 9.07 -3.76
N TYR A 51 -2.40 9.66 -4.94
CA TYR A 51 -1.81 8.93 -6.06
C TYR A 51 -0.42 8.38 -5.69
N ALA A 52 0.44 9.17 -5.04
CA ALA A 52 1.80 8.74 -4.69
C ALA A 52 1.78 7.54 -3.73
N LEU A 53 0.92 7.57 -2.70
CA LEU A 53 0.75 6.44 -1.78
C LEU A 53 0.27 5.19 -2.53
N ALA A 54 -0.81 5.32 -3.29
CA ALA A 54 -1.41 4.20 -4.02
C ALA A 54 -0.43 3.58 -5.03
N TYR A 55 0.30 4.40 -5.76
CA TYR A 55 1.30 3.93 -6.72
C TYR A 55 2.46 3.23 -6.01
N TYR A 56 3.02 3.83 -4.95
CA TYR A 56 4.14 3.25 -4.22
C TYR A 56 3.78 1.89 -3.61
N ASP A 57 2.64 1.83 -2.91
CA ASP A 57 2.13 0.62 -2.26
C ASP A 57 1.85 -0.49 -3.28
N ALA A 58 1.09 -0.18 -4.34
CA ALA A 58 0.83 -1.12 -5.42
C ALA A 58 2.13 -1.61 -6.09
N ASN A 59 3.10 -0.73 -6.30
CA ASN A 59 4.39 -1.09 -6.91
C ASN A 59 5.23 -1.99 -5.98
N VAL A 60 5.25 -1.73 -4.68
CA VAL A 60 5.86 -2.63 -3.68
C VAL A 60 5.19 -4.01 -3.78
N LEU A 61 3.87 -4.07 -3.66
CA LEU A 61 3.13 -5.34 -3.75
C LEU A 61 3.29 -6.05 -5.10
N ALA A 62 3.48 -5.32 -6.20
CA ALA A 62 3.67 -5.89 -7.54
C ALA A 62 5.07 -6.51 -7.72
N THR A 63 6.10 -5.92 -7.11
CA THR A 63 7.51 -6.26 -7.37
C THR A 63 8.12 -7.26 -6.40
N TRP A 64 7.44 -7.56 -5.28
CA TRP A 64 7.89 -8.60 -4.36
C TRP A 64 8.03 -9.95 -5.05
N ARG A 65 9.14 -10.67 -4.78
CA ARG A 65 9.41 -12.00 -5.38
C ARG A 65 8.25 -12.97 -5.23
N TRP A 66 7.61 -12.98 -4.08
CA TRP A 66 6.46 -13.82 -3.77
C TRP A 66 5.20 -12.98 -3.61
N ASN A 67 4.05 -13.52 -3.98
CA ASN A 67 2.76 -12.86 -3.81
C ASN A 67 2.26 -13.00 -2.37
N LEU A 68 2.90 -12.30 -1.44
CA LEU A 68 2.59 -12.45 -0.02
C LEU A 68 1.30 -11.71 0.40
N GLY A 69 0.75 -10.82 -0.44
CA GLY A 69 -0.52 -10.15 -0.13
C GLY A 69 -1.68 -11.12 0.10
N VAL A 70 -1.61 -12.33 -0.48
CA VAL A 70 -2.60 -13.41 -0.25
C VAL A 70 -2.58 -13.93 1.20
N LEU A 71 -1.51 -13.71 1.95
CA LEU A 71 -1.36 -14.23 3.31
C LEU A 71 -2.40 -13.63 4.28
N PHE A 72 -2.81 -12.37 4.08
CA PHE A 72 -3.85 -11.74 4.91
C PHE A 72 -5.24 -12.37 4.73
N ALA A 73 -5.46 -13.18 3.69
CA ALA A 73 -6.71 -13.90 3.46
C ALA A 73 -6.73 -15.31 4.07
N LEU A 74 -5.59 -15.81 4.56
CA LEU A 74 -5.50 -17.15 5.16
C LEU A 74 -6.12 -17.15 6.55
N PRO A 75 -6.93 -18.17 6.92
CA PRO A 75 -7.51 -18.30 8.26
C PRO A 75 -6.47 -18.18 9.39
N GLU A 76 -5.28 -18.73 9.19
CA GLU A 76 -4.18 -18.70 10.15
C GLU A 76 -3.71 -17.28 10.45
N ALA A 77 -3.79 -16.36 9.48
CA ALA A 77 -3.38 -14.98 9.66
C ALA A 77 -4.31 -14.22 10.62
N HIS A 78 -5.48 -14.75 10.98
CA HIS A 78 -6.41 -14.13 11.92
C HIS A 78 -6.14 -14.47 13.41
N SER A 79 -5.09 -15.25 13.69
CA SER A 79 -4.67 -15.52 15.07
C SER A 79 -4.16 -14.26 15.76
N ALA A 80 -4.41 -14.12 17.07
CA ALA A 80 -4.01 -12.97 17.88
C ALA A 80 -2.49 -12.73 17.91
N VAL A 81 -1.68 -13.76 17.62
CA VAL A 81 -0.23 -13.61 17.49
C VAL A 81 0.19 -12.67 16.34
N PHE A 82 -0.71 -12.42 15.39
CA PHE A 82 -0.49 -11.51 14.25
C PHE A 82 -1.12 -10.13 14.42
N ASP A 83 -1.66 -9.82 15.60
CA ASP A 83 -2.24 -8.50 15.91
C ASP A 83 -1.31 -7.31 15.61
N PRO A 84 0.03 -7.38 15.81
CA PRO A 84 0.93 -6.29 15.40
C PRO A 84 0.82 -5.94 13.91
N ALA A 85 0.82 -6.94 13.02
CA ALA A 85 0.68 -6.74 11.58
C ALA A 85 -0.70 -6.19 11.21
N HIS A 86 -1.76 -6.70 11.86
CA HIS A 86 -3.12 -6.17 11.67
C HIS A 86 -3.27 -4.72 12.12
N ARG A 87 -2.61 -4.32 13.22
CA ARG A 87 -2.57 -2.92 13.66
C ARG A 87 -1.86 -2.02 12.65
N MET A 88 -0.70 -2.44 12.14
CA MET A 88 0.01 -1.70 11.08
C MET A 88 -0.89 -1.56 9.84
N ARG A 89 -1.56 -2.64 9.43
CA ARG A 89 -2.45 -2.62 8.27
C ARG A 89 -3.66 -1.71 8.49
N ALA A 90 -4.20 -1.69 9.69
CA ALA A 90 -5.28 -0.77 10.07
C ALA A 90 -4.82 0.69 10.06
N GLN A 91 -3.59 0.98 10.50
CA GLN A 91 -3.00 2.34 10.44
C GLN A 91 -2.82 2.79 8.98
N LEU A 92 -2.27 1.93 8.12
CA LEU A 92 -2.15 2.21 6.69
C LEU A 92 -3.53 2.49 6.06
N ARG A 93 -4.53 1.65 6.38
CA ARG A 93 -5.92 1.86 5.93
C ARG A 93 -6.47 3.23 6.38
N GLN A 94 -6.17 3.68 7.60
CA GLN A 94 -6.60 5.00 8.05
C GLN A 94 -5.93 6.13 7.26
N ARG A 95 -4.65 6.01 6.91
CA ARG A 95 -3.98 6.99 6.02
C ARG A 95 -4.62 7.07 4.64
N TYR A 96 -5.02 5.94 4.07
CA TYR A 96 -5.78 5.94 2.81
C TYR A 96 -7.12 6.66 2.93
N LEU A 97 -7.84 6.46 4.04
CA LEU A 97 -9.10 7.15 4.30
C LEU A 97 -8.87 8.66 4.41
N GLU A 98 -7.91 9.10 5.24
CA GLU A 98 -7.54 10.51 5.41
C GLU A 98 -7.17 11.18 4.08
N PHE A 99 -6.35 10.52 3.25
CA PHE A 99 -5.94 11.08 1.96
C PHE A 99 -7.09 11.09 0.94
N THR A 100 -7.96 10.08 0.96
CA THR A 100 -9.16 10.05 0.13
C THR A 100 -10.12 11.17 0.54
N GLU A 101 -10.31 11.39 1.84
CA GLU A 101 -11.09 12.50 2.41
C GLU A 101 -10.57 13.86 2.01
N SER A 102 -9.25 14.04 2.07
CA SER A 102 -8.59 15.27 1.64
C SER A 102 -8.87 15.61 0.17
N VAL A 103 -8.92 14.61 -0.71
CA VAL A 103 -9.28 14.81 -2.13
C VAL A 103 -10.78 15.07 -2.29
N ALA A 104 -11.62 14.25 -1.66
CA ALA A 104 -13.07 14.33 -1.80
C ALA A 104 -13.66 15.64 -1.27
N ALA A 105 -13.05 16.24 -0.25
CA ALA A 105 -13.41 17.56 0.27
C ALA A 105 -13.39 18.67 -0.80
N HIS A 106 -12.59 18.51 -1.86
CA HIS A 106 -12.51 19.45 -2.98
C HIS A 106 -13.47 19.14 -4.13
N THR A 107 -13.94 17.89 -4.23
CA THR A 107 -14.78 17.42 -5.35
C THR A 107 -16.26 17.35 -5.00
N GLY A 108 -16.60 17.36 -3.71
CA GLY A 108 -17.98 17.27 -3.21
C GLY A 108 -18.58 15.88 -3.34
N VAL A 109 -17.78 14.86 -3.67
CA VAL A 109 -18.21 13.46 -3.76
C VAL A 109 -18.29 12.85 -2.37
N ALA A 110 -19.39 12.14 -2.08
CA ALA A 110 -19.50 11.35 -0.87
C ALA A 110 -18.54 10.15 -0.93
N ILE A 111 -17.72 10.00 0.10
CA ILE A 111 -16.68 8.95 0.13
C ILE A 111 -17.30 7.61 0.46
N VAL A 112 -16.81 6.58 -0.22
CA VAL A 112 -17.17 5.21 0.08
C VAL A 112 -16.04 4.55 0.90
N ALA A 113 -16.16 4.65 2.23
CA ALA A 113 -15.34 3.93 3.23
C ALA A 113 -13.84 3.77 2.85
N ASP A 114 -13.31 2.54 2.92
CA ASP A 114 -11.89 2.21 2.71
C ASP A 114 -11.58 1.74 1.27
N HIS A 115 -12.41 2.09 0.28
CA HIS A 115 -12.32 1.51 -1.07
C HIS A 115 -10.99 1.76 -1.79
N SER A 116 -10.36 2.92 -1.61
CA SER A 116 -9.03 3.20 -2.19
C SER A 116 -7.99 2.20 -1.69
N PHE A 117 -8.02 1.87 -0.39
CA PHE A 117 -7.15 0.86 0.20
C PHE A 117 -7.44 -0.53 -0.37
N ARG A 118 -8.72 -0.92 -0.46
CA ARG A 118 -9.12 -2.21 -1.04
C ARG A 118 -8.73 -2.37 -2.50
N LEU A 119 -8.82 -1.29 -3.27
CA LEU A 119 -8.41 -1.29 -4.67
C LEU A 119 -6.91 -1.57 -4.81
N VAL A 120 -6.06 -0.98 -3.97
CA VAL A 120 -4.62 -1.26 -4.00
C VAL A 120 -4.33 -2.70 -3.52
N GLU A 121 -5.02 -3.19 -2.51
CA GLU A 121 -4.86 -4.58 -2.05
C GLU A 121 -5.21 -5.63 -3.14
N SER A 122 -6.04 -5.25 -4.12
CA SER A 122 -6.39 -6.13 -5.24
C SER A 122 -5.19 -6.56 -6.10
N VAL A 123 -4.03 -5.90 -5.99
CA VAL A 123 -2.77 -6.36 -6.62
C VAL A 123 -2.50 -7.82 -6.32
N ALA A 124 -2.78 -8.29 -5.09
CA ALA A 124 -2.56 -9.67 -4.73
C ALA A 124 -3.42 -10.65 -5.56
N ALA A 125 -4.68 -10.29 -5.82
CA ALA A 125 -5.58 -11.09 -6.66
C ALA A 125 -5.17 -11.01 -8.15
N ILE A 126 -4.89 -9.80 -8.66
CA ILE A 126 -4.44 -9.59 -10.05
C ILE A 126 -3.17 -10.40 -10.35
N ARG A 127 -2.23 -10.47 -9.39
CA ARG A 127 -1.03 -11.31 -9.46
C ARG A 127 -1.35 -12.79 -9.48
N ALA A 128 -2.28 -13.23 -8.64
CA ALA A 128 -2.70 -14.64 -8.57
C ALA A 128 -3.33 -15.10 -9.89
N ASP A 129 -4.06 -14.22 -10.56
CA ASP A 129 -4.68 -14.48 -11.86
C ASP A 129 -3.71 -14.36 -13.05
N GLY A 130 -2.44 -14.03 -12.79
CA GLY A 130 -1.42 -13.83 -13.83
C GLY A 130 -1.69 -12.61 -14.73
N GLN A 131 -2.49 -11.66 -14.26
CA GLN A 131 -2.91 -10.48 -15.02
C GLN A 131 -2.10 -9.21 -14.68
N LEU A 132 -1.08 -9.32 -13.83
CA LEU A 132 -0.24 -8.19 -13.47
C LEU A 132 0.52 -7.67 -14.69
N SER A 133 0.37 -6.38 -14.99
CA SER A 133 1.14 -5.66 -16.00
C SER A 133 2.08 -4.64 -15.34
N ALA A 134 3.02 -4.09 -16.12
CA ALA A 134 3.86 -2.99 -15.66
C ALA A 134 3.04 -1.72 -15.33
N ASP A 135 1.86 -1.57 -15.94
CA ASP A 135 0.99 -0.41 -15.77
C ASP A 135 0.01 -0.56 -14.59
N THR A 136 -0.16 -1.77 -14.03
CA THR A 136 -1.12 -2.03 -12.94
C THR A 136 -0.99 -1.05 -11.76
N PRO A 137 0.22 -0.73 -11.22
CA PRO A 137 0.33 0.25 -10.14
C PRO A 137 -0.19 1.64 -10.52
N HIS A 138 0.06 2.07 -11.76
CA HIS A 138 -0.45 3.34 -12.29
C HIS A 138 -1.98 3.32 -12.42
N GLU A 139 -2.52 2.25 -12.99
CA GLU A 139 -3.97 2.08 -13.21
C GLU A 139 -4.75 2.09 -11.89
N LEU A 140 -4.25 1.37 -10.88
CA LEU A 140 -4.85 1.33 -9.55
C LEU A 140 -4.78 2.69 -8.86
N ALA A 141 -3.64 3.39 -8.94
CA ALA A 141 -3.49 4.74 -8.38
C ALA A 141 -4.46 5.74 -9.03
N LEU A 142 -4.64 5.67 -10.35
CA LEU A 142 -5.68 6.45 -11.04
C LEU A 142 -7.10 6.04 -10.62
N GLY A 143 -7.33 4.75 -10.37
CA GLY A 143 -8.59 4.27 -9.83
C GLY A 143 -8.92 4.86 -8.45
N CYS A 144 -7.94 4.97 -7.55
CA CYS A 144 -8.11 5.65 -6.25
C CYS A 144 -8.52 7.12 -6.42
N LEU A 145 -7.92 7.84 -7.38
CA LEU A 145 -8.32 9.22 -7.68
C LEU A 145 -9.78 9.31 -8.15
N ARG A 146 -10.19 8.39 -9.04
CA ARG A 146 -11.57 8.35 -9.53
C ARG A 146 -12.56 8.06 -8.40
N LEU A 147 -12.23 7.14 -7.49
CA LEU A 147 -13.03 6.86 -6.29
C LEU A 147 -13.14 8.08 -5.37
N ALA A 148 -12.11 8.91 -5.30
CA ALA A 148 -12.10 10.16 -4.55
C ALA A 148 -12.76 11.35 -5.31
N GLY A 149 -13.35 11.09 -6.48
CA GLY A 149 -14.02 12.11 -7.30
C GLY A 149 -13.10 12.96 -8.18
N ARG A 150 -11.79 12.69 -8.22
CA ARG A 150 -10.84 13.42 -9.07
C ARG A 150 -10.78 12.79 -10.47
N LEU A 151 -11.44 13.42 -11.44
CA LEU A 151 -11.60 12.90 -12.80
C LEU A 151 -10.77 13.64 -13.87
N ASN A 152 -10.28 14.84 -13.57
CA ASN A 152 -9.62 15.73 -14.51
C ASN A 152 -8.17 16.05 -14.10
N LYS A 153 -7.43 16.69 -15.01
CA LYS A 153 -6.03 17.14 -14.79
C LYS A 153 -5.12 16.03 -14.22
N LEU A 154 -5.35 14.78 -14.62
CA LEU A 154 -4.62 13.62 -14.09
C LEU A 154 -3.13 13.70 -14.42
N THR A 155 -2.76 14.29 -15.56
CA THR A 155 -1.36 14.54 -15.95
C THR A 155 -0.66 15.53 -15.02
N THR A 156 -1.36 16.57 -14.55
CA THR A 156 -0.82 17.50 -13.55
C THR A 156 -0.61 16.79 -12.22
N VAL A 157 -1.59 15.98 -11.80
CA VAL A 157 -1.53 15.20 -10.56
C VAL A 157 -0.38 14.21 -10.59
N THR A 158 -0.24 13.42 -11.66
CA THR A 158 0.85 12.44 -11.80
C THR A 158 2.21 13.13 -11.88
N GLY A 159 2.29 14.30 -12.53
CA GLY A 159 3.49 15.14 -12.56
C GLY A 159 3.93 15.57 -11.17
N GLN A 160 3.02 16.10 -10.34
CA GLN A 160 3.31 16.46 -8.95
C GLN A 160 3.66 15.25 -8.08
N ALA A 161 2.91 14.15 -8.24
CA ALA A 161 3.17 12.93 -7.51
C ALA A 161 4.54 12.31 -7.83
N SER A 162 5.07 12.51 -9.04
CA SER A 162 6.41 12.04 -9.40
C SER A 162 7.50 12.64 -8.51
N THR A 163 7.33 13.87 -8.03
CA THR A 163 8.25 14.51 -7.08
C THR A 163 8.17 13.86 -5.71
N LEU A 164 6.96 13.53 -5.25
CA LEU A 164 6.73 12.82 -3.99
C LEU A 164 7.31 11.40 -4.05
N LEU A 165 7.09 10.68 -5.14
CA LEU A 165 7.64 9.33 -5.34
C LEU A 165 9.17 9.33 -5.33
N LYS A 166 9.81 10.38 -5.86
CA LYS A 166 11.27 10.56 -5.77
C LYS A 166 11.75 10.80 -4.33
N SER A 167 10.99 11.49 -3.48
CA SER A 167 11.37 11.62 -2.07
C SER A 167 11.21 10.31 -1.29
N LEU A 168 10.31 9.43 -1.74
CA LEU A 168 10.11 8.10 -1.14
C LEU A 168 11.16 7.07 -1.59
N SER A 169 11.95 7.32 -2.64
CA SER A 169 12.93 6.32 -3.13
C SER A 169 14.06 6.04 -2.13
N ALA A 170 14.21 6.85 -1.09
CA ALA A 170 15.12 6.59 0.02
C ALA A 170 14.57 5.53 1.00
N LEU A 171 13.26 5.28 1.02
CA LEU A 171 12.62 4.22 1.79
C LEU A 171 12.89 2.90 1.07
N SER A 172 13.90 2.18 1.54
CA SER A 172 14.31 0.91 0.94
C SER A 172 13.27 -0.18 1.21
N ALA A 173 12.92 -0.98 0.20
CA ALA A 173 12.15 -2.20 0.42
C ALA A 173 12.97 -3.16 1.30
N PRO A 174 12.36 -3.84 2.29
CA PRO A 174 13.10 -4.77 3.14
C PRO A 174 13.69 -5.91 2.29
N GLU A 175 15.02 -6.06 2.32
CA GLU A 175 15.71 -7.25 1.80
C GLU A 175 15.38 -8.43 2.71
N LEU A 176 14.30 -9.15 2.42
CA LEU A 176 14.15 -10.52 2.91
C LEU A 176 14.90 -11.44 1.93
N ARG A 177 16.20 -11.65 2.22
CA ARG A 177 17.01 -12.70 1.59
C ARG A 177 16.54 -14.08 2.02
#